data_AF-A0A531MNS5-F1
#
_entry.id   AF-A0A531MNS5-F1
#
_cell.length_a   1.000
_cell.length_b   1.000
_cell.length_c   1.000
_cell.angle_alpha   90.00
_cell.angle_beta   90.00
_cell.angle_gamma   90.00
#
_symmetry.space_group_name_H-M   'P 1'
#
loop_
_entity.id
_entity.type
_entity.pdbx_description
1 polymer ?
#
loop_
_entity_poly.entity_id
_entity_poly.type
_entity_poly.pdbx_seq_one_letter_code
_entity_poly.pdbx_strand_id
1 'polypeptide(L)' 'GLVEQQVEKFDPANPHNKAPDGKLTEEGVECCYRMFDEGKSRYSVAQQMKISFAAATHRFNSWRKLGGSKRQRTLLG' A
#
# COMPACT_ATOMS: atom_id res chain seq x y z
N GLY A 1 4.30 22.40 21.62
CA GLY A 1 3.14 21.54 21.86
C GLY A 1 2.81 20.84 20.57
N LEU A 2 2.61 19.52 20.65
CA LEU A 2 2.09 18.60 19.63
C LEU A 2 2.50 18.89 18.17
N VAL A 3 3.53 18.19 17.72
CA VAL A 3 3.92 18.12 16.30
C VAL A 3 2.75 17.51 15.54
N GLU A 4 2.13 18.28 14.65
CA GLU A 4 1.21 17.75 13.64
C GLU A 4 2.00 16.71 12.85
N GLN A 5 1.77 15.43 13.14
CA GLN A 5 2.30 14.35 12.31
C GLN A 5 1.67 14.56 10.95
N GLN A 6 2.42 15.12 10.00
CA GLN A 6 2.14 14.98 8.60
C GLN A 6 2.05 13.48 8.35
N VAL A 7 0.83 12.94 8.38
CA VAL A 7 0.57 11.58 7.94
C VAL A 7 1.00 11.60 6.49
N GLU A 8 2.18 11.06 6.20
CA GLU A 8 2.64 10.92 4.83
C GLU A 8 1.52 10.20 4.08
N LYS A 9 1.15 10.73 2.90
CA LYS A 9 0.01 10.27 2.10
C LYS A 9 -0.01 8.76 1.82
N PHE A 10 1.11 8.07 2.07
CA PHE A 10 1.30 6.64 1.87
C PHE A 10 1.78 5.92 3.13
N ASP A 11 1.42 6.37 4.34
CA ASP A 11 1.65 5.61 5.56
C ASP A 11 0.93 4.24 5.46
N PRO A 12 1.67 3.10 5.47
CA PRO A 12 1.09 1.77 5.40
C PRO A 12 0.07 1.47 6.49
N ALA A 13 0.27 2.04 7.69
CA ALA A 13 -0.62 1.83 8.83
C ALA A 13 -1.84 2.76 8.83
N ASN A 14 -1.97 3.66 7.85
CA ASN A 14 -3.07 4.60 7.76
C ASN A 14 -4.42 3.86 7.63
N PRO A 15 -5.39 4.11 8.55
CA PRO A 15 -6.73 3.54 8.45
C PRO A 15 -7.43 3.86 7.12
N HIS A 16 -7.15 5.00 6.49
CA HIS A 16 -7.71 5.41 5.19
C HIS A 16 -7.28 4.52 4.01
N ASN A 17 -6.25 3.68 4.19
CA ASN A 17 -5.91 2.66 3.21
C ASN A 17 -7.02 1.61 3.03
N LYS A 18 -7.99 1.54 3.95
CA LYS A 18 -9.07 0.55 3.95
C LYS A 18 -10.43 1.23 3.95
N ALA A 19 -11.31 0.76 3.07
CA ALA A 19 -12.71 1.09 3.11
C ALA A 19 -13.39 0.37 4.30
N PRO A 20 -14.59 0.81 4.73
CA PRO A 20 -15.34 0.16 5.81
C PRO A 20 -15.64 -1.32 5.57
N ASP A 21 -15.63 -1.78 4.31
CA ASP A 21 -15.80 -3.19 3.94
C ASP A 21 -14.50 -4.03 4.07
N GLY A 22 -13.41 -3.42 4.55
CA GLY A 22 -12.11 -4.05 4.76
C GLY A 22 -11.25 -4.17 3.50
N LYS A 23 -11.73 -3.71 2.32
CA LYS A 23 -10.93 -3.70 1.09
C LYS A 23 -10.00 -2.49 1.06
N LEU A 24 -8.90 -2.60 0.30
CA LEU A 24 -8.04 -1.45 0.07
C LEU A 24 -8.74 -0.39 -0.80
N THR A 25 -8.67 0.86 -0.37
CA THR A 25 -9.00 2.03 -1.20
C THR A 25 -7.97 2.19 -2.32
N GLU A 26 -8.21 3.10 -3.26
CA GLU A 26 -7.22 3.40 -4.30
C GLU A 26 -5.89 3.88 -3.70
N GLU A 27 -5.95 4.71 -2.66
CA GLU A 27 -4.80 5.13 -1.87
C GLU A 27 -4.10 3.96 -1.18
N GLY A 28 -4.87 3.05 -0.57
CA GLY A 28 -4.32 1.84 0.02
C GLY A 28 -3.65 0.92 -1.00
N VAL A 29 -4.19 0.81 -2.21
CA VAL A 29 -3.56 0.05 -3.30
C VAL A 29 -2.26 0.71 -3.74
N GLU A 30 -2.23 2.03 -3.90
CA GLU A 30 -1.01 2.75 -4.28
C GLU A 30 0.05 2.66 -3.17
N CYS A 31 -0.34 2.78 -1.89
CA CYS A 31 0.55 2.56 -0.75
C CYS A 31 1.17 1.15 -0.82
N CYS A 32 0.34 0.12 -1.03
CA CYS A 32 0.80 -1.26 -1.20
C CYS A 32 1.82 -1.40 -2.34
N TYR A 33 1.56 -0.75 -3.48
CA TYR A 33 2.46 -0.79 -4.63
C TYR A 33 3.78 -0.06 -4.38
N ARG A 34 3.77 1.08 -3.70
CA ARG A 34 5.00 1.81 -3.33
C ARG A 34 5.89 1.00 -2.42
N MET A 35 5.30 0.26 -1.48
CA MET A 35 6.07 -0.67 -0.66
C MET A 35 6.75 -1.77 -1.49
N PHE A 36 6.09 -2.27 -2.55
CA PHE A 36 6.73 -3.22 -3.47
C PHE A 36 7.76 -2.55 -4.38
N ASP A 37 7.55 -1.29 -4.79
CA ASP A 37 8.54 -0.49 -5.52
C ASP A 37 9.83 -0.32 -4.70
N GLU A 38 9.71 -0.21 -3.37
CA GLU A 38 10.81 -0.20 -2.39
C GLU A 38 11.48 -1.59 -2.19
N GLY A 39 10.95 -2.63 -2.82
CA GLY A 39 11.47 -4.00 -2.70
C GLY A 39 10.99 -4.76 -1.45
N LYS A 40 9.98 -4.26 -0.73
CA LYS A 40 9.44 -4.97 0.44
C LYS A 40 8.80 -6.29 0.03
N SER A 41 8.94 -7.30 0.89
CA SER A 41 8.33 -8.60 0.65
C SER A 41 6.81 -8.57 0.87
N ARG A 42 6.09 -9.54 0.29
CA ARG A 42 4.65 -9.76 0.55
C ARG A 42 4.33 -9.87 2.04
N TYR A 43 5.22 -10.49 2.80
CA TYR A 43 5.08 -10.64 4.25
C TYR A 43 5.20 -9.28 4.96
N SER A 44 6.23 -8.51 4.61
CA SER A 44 6.48 -7.17 5.18
C SER A 44 5.31 -6.23 4.91
N VAL A 45 4.75 -6.26 3.68
CA VAL A 45 3.57 -5.47 3.31
C VAL A 45 2.34 -5.89 4.10
N ALA A 46 2.08 -7.20 4.23
CA ALA A 46 0.96 -7.70 5.02
C ALA A 46 1.00 -7.22 6.49
N GLN A 47 2.18 -7.27 7.12
CA GLN A 47 2.37 -6.82 8.50
C GLN A 47 2.18 -5.31 8.64
N GLN A 48 2.87 -4.52 7.83
CA GLN A 48 2.84 -3.05 7.92
C GLN A 48 1.47 -2.46 7.57
N MET A 49 0.78 -3.01 6.56
CA MET A 49 -0.57 -2.57 6.18
C MET A 49 -1.69 -3.22 7.00
N LYS A 50 -1.34 -4.16 7.90
CA LYS A 50 -2.31 -4.96 8.67
C LYS A 50 -3.35 -5.65 7.77
N ILE A 51 -2.92 -6.19 6.63
CA ILE A 51 -3.77 -6.94 5.69
C ILE A 51 -3.38 -8.43 5.71
N SER A 52 -4.26 -9.29 5.21
CA SER A 52 -3.92 -10.72 5.09
C SER A 52 -2.78 -10.94 4.09
N PHE A 53 -2.00 -12.00 4.29
CA PHE A 53 -0.95 -12.40 3.36
C PHE A 53 -1.51 -12.74 1.96
N ALA A 54 -2.72 -13.28 1.90
CA ALA A 54 -3.44 -13.53 0.65
C ALA A 54 -3.73 -12.21 -0.10
N ALA A 55 -4.19 -11.18 0.60
CA ALA A 55 -4.42 -9.86 0.01
C ALA A 55 -3.11 -9.23 -0.51
N ALA A 56 -2.02 -9.30 0.26
CA ALA A 56 -0.70 -8.83 -0.17
C ALA A 56 -0.18 -9.62 -1.40
N THR A 57 -0.42 -10.93 -1.45
CA THR A 57 -0.05 -11.77 -2.61
C THR A 57 -0.85 -11.41 -3.86
N HIS A 58 -2.15 -11.21 -3.72
CA HIS A 58 -2.99 -10.76 -4.82
C HIS A 58 -2.48 -9.41 -5.38
N ARG A 59 -2.19 -8.45 -4.49
CA ARG A 59 -1.66 -7.13 -4.88
C ARG A 59 -0.28 -7.22 -5.51
N PHE A 60 0.61 -8.07 -4.99
CA PHE A 60 1.92 -8.29 -5.61
C PHE A 60 1.81 -8.79 -7.05
N ASN A 61 0.88 -9.71 -7.32
CA ASN A 61 0.66 -10.21 -8.68
C ASN A 61 0.10 -9.12 -9.61
N SER A 62 -0.83 -8.30 -9.13
CA SER A 62 -1.32 -7.13 -9.87
C SER A 62 -0.20 -6.12 -10.14
N TRP A 63 0.62 -5.80 -9.14
CA TRP A 63 1.79 -4.94 -9.25
C TRP A 63 2.79 -5.43 -10.31
N ARG A 64 3.10 -6.73 -10.34
CA ARG A 64 3.95 -7.33 -11.38
C ARG A 64 3.37 -7.14 -12.78
N LYS A 65 2.06 -7.31 -12.95
CA LYS A 65 1.38 -7.11 -14.24
C LYS A 65 1.42 -5.65 -14.71
N LEU A 66 1.46 -4.70 -13.77
CA LEU A 66 1.55 -3.26 -14.04
C LEU A 66 2.99 -2.77 -14.35
N GLY A 67 3.97 -3.68 -14.40
CA GLY A 67 5.37 -3.35 -14.70
C GLY A 67 6.32 -3.50 -13.51
N GLY A 68 5.84 -4.01 -12.37
CA GLY A 68 6.66 -4.23 -11.18
C GLY A 68 7.32 -2.92 -10.71
N SER A 69 8.61 -2.96 -10.38
CA SER A 69 9.36 -1.78 -9.92
C SER A 69 9.48 -0.67 -10.98
N LYS A 70 9.13 -0.96 -12.24
CA LYS A 70 9.10 0.01 -13.34
C LYS A 70 7.68 0.50 -13.66
N ARG A 71 6.68 0.15 -12.85
CA ARG A 71 5.31 0.62 -13.04
C ARG A 71 5.24 2.15 -13.02
N GLN A 72 4.25 2.72 -13.70
CA GLN A 72 3.91 4.11 -13.51
C GLN A 72 3.15 4.29 -12.19
N ARG A 73 3.70 5.16 -11.32
CA ARG A 73 3.07 5.50 -10.04
C ARG A 73 1.88 6.40 -10.27
N THR A 74 0.78 6.13 -9.57
CA THR A 74 -0.39 6.99 -9.64
C THR A 74 -0.11 8.27 -8.87
N LEU A 75 -0.32 9.41 -9.53
CA LEU A 75 -0.42 10.70 -8.86
C LEU A 75 -1.82 10.80 -8.27
N LEU A 76 -1.98 10.32 -7.05
CA LEU A 76 -3.21 10.56 -6.29
C LEU A 76 -3.14 12.00 -5.81
N GLY A 77 -4.06 12.84 -6.32
CA GLY A 77 -4.20 14.28 -6.03
C GLY A 77 -4.60 14.53 -4.58
#